data_AF-Q336L8-F1
#
_entry.id   AF-Q336L8-F1
#
_cell.length_a   1.000
_cell.length_b   1.000
_cell.length_c   1.000
_cell.angle_alpha   90.00
_cell.angle_beta   90.00
_cell.angle_gamma   90.00
#
_symmetry.space_group_name_H-M   'P 1'
#
loop_
_entity.id
_entity.type
_entity.pdbx_description
1 polymer ?
#
loop_
_entity_poly.entity_id
_entity_poly.type
_entity_poly.pdbx_seq_one_letter_code
_entity_poly.pdbx_strand_id
1 'polypeptide(L)'
;MEIWKFCVKKKGNTVISRVFKRDSECEEEKFSKMPIDYSKWKDIEVSDDEDDTHPNIDTPSLFRWRHQARLERMAEKKMEQEKIDKEKGTTSKKMEELEKKLAAADVTDKSDIQKQIDEVKAQEEAWRKKEAELEEKERLEPWNVDTIGHEAFSTSRINKITEKKPQAPKTDEEDTHAMSTFFETHESLLEKMAVLKNGAKSTELFLAEHPHMASEYTANWLTIEALNAAIDFNEEKMKTMAEQCIIIQYLLELSKSLNAVATNTTVQKQFFKKFEAAEPVYMKHYQDEVKAFEDRLRTRAQTKRDAAMEEAEAEEKAERMKSAPGGIDPQEVFEQLPEEMRKCFEAHDIEALKGVAQKMDEEVFKYHFDRCIASGLWVPGKADDDDDDEEAAPAEEEPTTSS
;
A
#
# COMPACT_ATOMS: atom_id res chain seq x y z
N MET A 1 -12.32 27.04 -23.82
CA MET A 1 -13.43 28.00 -24.08
C MET A 1 -14.28 28.02 -22.82
N GLU A 2 -14.45 29.07 -22.02
CA GLU A 2 -14.11 30.51 -22.03
C GLU A 2 -13.93 30.89 -20.53
N ILE A 3 -12.76 31.36 -20.12
CA ILE A 3 -12.42 32.74 -19.72
C ILE A 3 -13.38 33.37 -18.67
N TRP A 4 -12.86 33.51 -17.45
CA TRP A 4 -13.39 34.34 -16.38
C TRP A 4 -13.37 35.83 -16.74
N LYS A 5 -14.45 36.56 -16.43
CA LYS A 5 -14.45 38.03 -16.35
C LYS A 5 -14.85 38.50 -14.96
N PHE A 6 -13.87 38.97 -14.22
CA PHE A 6 -14.02 39.84 -13.06
C PHE A 6 -14.54 41.20 -13.53
N CYS A 7 -15.53 41.77 -12.84
CA CYS A 7 -15.88 43.19 -12.95
C CYS A 7 -15.80 43.83 -11.56
N VAL A 8 -14.72 44.59 -11.36
CA VAL A 8 -14.52 45.48 -10.21
C VAL A 8 -15.26 46.79 -10.48
N LYS A 9 -16.04 47.29 -9.52
CA LYS A 9 -16.45 48.70 -9.51
C LYS A 9 -16.26 49.30 -8.11
N LYS A 10 -15.18 50.07 -7.97
CA LYS A 10 -14.95 51.03 -6.88
C LYS A 10 -15.83 52.27 -7.07
N LYS A 11 -16.39 52.79 -5.98
CA LYS A 11 -16.75 54.19 -5.62
C LYS A 11 -17.73 54.06 -4.45
N GLY A 12 -17.66 54.79 -3.34
CA GLY A 12 -16.88 55.93 -2.92
C GLY A 12 -17.29 56.26 -1.47
N ASN A 13 -16.46 57.04 -0.79
CA ASN A 13 -16.58 57.42 0.60
C ASN A 13 -17.80 58.35 0.81
N THR A 14 -18.79 57.97 1.62
CA THR A 14 -19.73 58.93 2.22
C THR A 14 -20.28 58.38 3.54
N VAL A 15 -19.92 59.05 4.63
CA VAL A 15 -20.52 58.88 5.96
C VAL A 15 -21.90 59.53 5.91
N ILE A 16 -22.96 58.74 6.07
CA ILE A 16 -24.28 59.25 6.43
C ILE A 16 -24.74 58.47 7.66
N SER A 17 -24.57 59.10 8.81
CA SER A 17 -25.25 58.78 10.05
C SER A 17 -26.76 58.80 9.80
N ARG A 18 -27.39 57.63 9.79
CA ARG A 18 -28.84 57.52 9.87
C ARG A 18 -29.19 56.46 10.88
N VAL A 19 -29.55 56.94 12.08
CA VAL A 19 -30.27 56.19 13.09
C VAL A 19 -31.51 55.62 12.41
N PHE A 20 -31.55 54.30 12.21
CA PHE A 20 -32.74 53.61 11.77
C PHE A 20 -33.17 52.65 12.88
N LYS A 21 -34.32 52.99 13.43
CA LYS A 21 -35.13 52.22 14.36
C LYS A 21 -35.25 50.80 13.79
N ARG A 22 -34.85 49.80 14.59
CA ARG A 22 -34.95 48.39 14.21
C ARG A 22 -36.41 48.00 14.45
N ASP A 23 -37.23 48.13 13.42
CA ASP A 23 -38.56 47.54 13.39
C ASP A 23 -38.39 46.01 13.40
N SER A 24 -38.80 45.41 14.51
CA SER A 24 -38.60 44.01 14.89
C SER A 24 -39.70 43.09 14.38
N GLU A 25 -40.22 43.33 13.19
CA GLU A 25 -41.39 42.60 12.66
C GLU A 25 -41.27 42.41 11.14
N CYS A 26 -40.23 41.70 10.66
CA CYS A 26 -40.25 41.22 9.27
C CYS A 26 -39.22 40.12 8.94
N GLU A 27 -38.99 39.12 9.80
CA GLU A 27 -38.09 38.00 9.45
C GLU A 27 -38.52 36.61 9.94
N GLU A 28 -39.79 36.37 10.27
CA GLU A 28 -40.25 35.01 10.66
C GLU A 28 -41.07 34.25 9.60
N GLU A 29 -41.52 34.91 8.54
CA GLU A 29 -42.29 34.24 7.48
C GLU A 29 -41.47 33.98 6.23
N LYS A 30 -40.43 33.14 6.33
CA LYS A 30 -39.76 32.59 5.13
C LYS A 30 -38.81 31.41 5.37
N PHE A 31 -39.07 30.55 6.35
CA PHE A 31 -38.50 29.19 6.29
C PHE A 31 -39.44 28.28 5.51
N SER A 32 -39.16 28.22 4.21
CA SER A 32 -39.52 27.16 3.27
C SER A 32 -39.88 25.85 3.95
N LYS A 33 -41.12 25.39 3.76
CA LYS A 33 -41.56 24.03 4.08
C LYS A 33 -40.66 23.07 3.29
N MET A 34 -39.59 22.58 3.90
CA MET A 34 -38.73 21.60 3.26
C MET A 34 -39.60 20.37 2.93
N PRO A 35 -39.45 19.73 1.76
CA PRO A 35 -40.26 18.56 1.37
C PRO A 35 -40.13 17.36 2.31
N ILE A 36 -39.21 17.41 3.27
CA ILE A 36 -38.85 16.35 4.21
C ILE A 36 -38.88 16.97 5.62
N ASP A 37 -39.59 16.32 6.55
CA ASP A 37 -39.74 16.76 7.94
C ASP A 37 -38.81 15.97 8.88
N TYR A 38 -37.94 16.70 9.57
CA TYR A 38 -37.04 16.18 10.61
C TYR A 38 -37.48 16.59 12.04
N SER A 39 -38.66 17.19 12.20
CA SER A 39 -39.20 17.67 13.48
C SER A 39 -39.22 16.60 14.59
N LYS A 40 -39.31 15.32 14.21
CA LYS A 40 -39.22 14.18 15.12
C LYS A 40 -37.97 14.22 16.01
N TRP A 41 -36.85 14.76 15.53
CA TRP A 41 -35.57 14.82 16.26
C TRP A 41 -35.28 16.19 16.87
N LYS A 42 -36.29 17.07 16.99
CA LYS A 42 -36.10 18.42 17.51
C LYS A 42 -35.79 18.43 19.02
N ASP A 43 -36.42 17.54 19.78
CA ASP A 43 -36.34 17.51 21.23
C ASP A 43 -35.53 16.29 21.68
N ILE A 44 -34.20 16.42 21.71
CA ILE A 44 -33.28 15.38 22.18
C ILE A 44 -32.60 15.88 23.46
N GLU A 45 -32.69 15.11 24.53
CA GLU A 45 -32.02 15.35 25.81
C GLU A 45 -30.77 14.48 25.93
N VAL A 46 -29.59 15.12 25.95
CA VAL A 46 -28.29 14.49 26.17
C VAL A 46 -27.76 14.93 27.55
N SER A 47 -27.63 13.99 28.49
CA SER A 47 -27.26 14.33 29.87
C SER A 47 -25.83 14.84 30.02
N ASP A 48 -24.95 14.47 29.09
CA ASP A 48 -23.53 14.81 29.01
C ASP A 48 -23.21 15.74 27.83
N ASP A 49 -24.15 16.61 27.47
CA ASP A 49 -23.96 17.64 26.43
C ASP A 49 -22.85 18.64 26.82
N GLU A 50 -21.71 18.55 26.13
CA GLU A 50 -20.53 19.40 26.37
C GLU A 50 -20.69 20.84 25.87
N ASP A 51 -21.66 21.09 24.99
CA ASP A 51 -21.95 22.44 24.47
C ASP A 51 -22.86 23.23 25.43
N ASP A 52 -23.69 22.56 26.23
CA ASP A 52 -24.55 23.18 27.25
C ASP A 52 -23.86 23.23 28.63
N THR A 53 -22.78 24.02 28.68
CA THR A 53 -21.96 24.23 29.87
C THR A 53 -21.92 25.72 30.27
N HIS A 54 -21.59 25.98 31.53
CA HIS A 54 -21.46 27.34 32.04
C HIS A 54 -20.10 27.52 32.73
N PRO A 55 -19.35 28.62 32.49
CA PRO A 55 -18.00 28.82 33.04
C PRO A 55 -17.88 28.72 34.57
N ASN A 56 -18.99 28.88 35.29
CA ASN A 56 -19.04 28.83 36.75
C ASN A 56 -19.61 27.52 37.32
N ILE A 57 -19.95 26.53 36.48
CA ILE A 57 -20.52 25.26 36.91
C ILE A 57 -19.57 24.13 36.54
N ASP A 58 -19.29 23.24 37.50
CA ASP A 58 -18.44 22.08 37.29
C ASP A 58 -19.14 21.02 36.43
N THR A 59 -18.70 20.88 35.18
CA THR A 59 -19.37 20.08 34.15
C THR A 59 -19.49 18.58 34.50
N PRO A 60 -18.50 17.90 35.11
CA PRO A 60 -18.65 16.48 35.46
C PRO A 60 -19.71 16.24 36.55
N SER A 61 -19.87 17.18 37.49
CA SER A 61 -20.93 17.10 38.50
C SER A 61 -22.31 17.40 37.91
N LEU A 62 -22.38 18.36 36.98
CA LEU A 62 -23.61 18.73 36.26
C LEU A 62 -24.15 17.57 35.41
N PHE A 63 -23.30 16.87 34.67
CA PHE A 63 -23.73 15.74 33.84
C PHE A 63 -24.28 14.57 34.67
N ARG A 64 -23.65 14.27 35.80
CA ARG A 64 -24.15 13.26 36.75
C ARG A 64 -25.51 13.67 37.32
N TRP A 65 -25.66 14.94 37.68
CA TRP A 65 -26.93 15.46 38.19
C TRP A 65 -28.04 15.41 37.13
N ARG A 66 -27.77 15.84 35.89
CA ARG A 66 -28.70 15.73 34.76
C ARG A 66 -29.11 14.27 34.51
N HIS A 67 -28.14 13.35 34.50
CA HIS A 67 -28.41 11.92 34.37
C HIS A 67 -29.32 11.39 35.50
N GLN A 68 -29.05 11.77 36.75
CA GLN A 68 -29.87 11.38 37.89
C GLN A 68 -31.29 11.95 37.80
N ALA A 69 -31.44 13.25 37.52
CA ALA A 69 -32.74 13.90 37.36
C ALA A 69 -33.57 13.25 36.24
N ARG A 70 -32.92 12.80 35.16
CA ARG A 70 -33.56 12.03 34.10
C ARG A 70 -34.06 10.67 34.58
N LEU A 71 -33.23 9.91 35.30
CA LEU A 71 -33.62 8.62 35.87
C LEU A 71 -34.77 8.75 36.88
N GLU A 72 -34.76 9.80 37.70
CA GLU A 72 -35.84 10.12 38.65
C GLU A 72 -37.15 10.43 37.92
N ARG A 73 -37.13 11.29 36.89
CA ARG A 73 -38.32 11.56 36.04
C ARG A 73 -38.87 10.29 35.39
N MET A 74 -38.01 9.44 34.83
CA MET A 74 -38.44 8.18 34.22
C MET A 74 -39.02 7.20 35.26
N ALA A 75 -38.44 7.15 36.47
CA ALA A 75 -38.93 6.30 37.56
C ALA A 75 -40.29 6.78 38.10
N GLU A 76 -40.47 8.08 38.31
CA GLU A 76 -41.74 8.68 38.74
C GLU A 76 -42.85 8.39 37.73
N LYS A 77 -42.57 8.58 36.44
CA LYS A 77 -43.50 8.29 35.36
C LYS A 77 -43.90 6.82 35.33
N LYS A 78 -42.93 5.92 35.42
CA LYS A 78 -43.22 4.47 35.48
C LYS A 78 -44.13 4.14 36.66
N MET A 79 -43.92 4.77 37.81
CA MET A 79 -44.78 4.60 38.99
C MET A 79 -46.19 5.18 38.79
N GLU A 80 -46.34 6.30 38.07
CA GLU A 80 -47.65 6.87 37.70
C GLU A 80 -48.41 5.96 36.73
N GLN A 81 -47.75 5.46 35.69
CA GLN A 81 -48.31 4.53 34.71
C GLN A 81 -48.77 3.23 35.38
N GLU A 82 -47.94 2.64 36.25
CA GLU A 82 -48.31 1.43 37.00
C GLU A 82 -49.50 1.65 37.94
N LYS A 83 -49.67 2.85 38.51
CA LYS A 83 -50.85 3.17 39.35
C LYS A 83 -52.11 3.23 38.50
N ILE A 84 -52.06 3.93 37.37
CA ILE A 84 -53.18 4.05 36.43
C ILE A 84 -53.59 2.66 35.93
N ASP A 85 -52.63 1.80 35.57
CA ASP A 85 -52.90 0.44 35.11
C ASP A 85 -53.54 -0.45 36.19
N LYS A 86 -53.07 -0.35 37.44
CA LYS A 86 -53.65 -1.07 38.59
C LYS A 86 -55.09 -0.60 38.83
N GLU A 87 -55.32 0.71 38.86
CA GLU A 87 -56.63 1.30 39.09
C GLU A 87 -57.61 0.92 37.97
N LYS A 88 -57.20 1.06 36.70
CA LYS A 88 -57.95 0.60 35.51
C LYS A 88 -58.31 -0.89 35.61
N GLY A 89 -57.36 -1.74 35.99
CA GLY A 89 -57.58 -3.17 36.21
C GLY A 89 -58.61 -3.46 37.30
N THR A 90 -58.64 -2.66 38.38
CA THR A 90 -59.65 -2.81 39.44
C THR A 90 -61.03 -2.28 39.02
N THR A 91 -61.09 -1.16 38.29
CA THR A 91 -62.34 -0.56 37.80
C THR A 91 -62.98 -1.47 36.75
N SER A 92 -62.20 -2.02 35.82
CA SER A 92 -62.69 -2.98 34.82
C SER A 92 -63.28 -4.25 35.45
N LYS A 93 -62.63 -4.81 36.49
CA LYS A 93 -63.18 -5.96 37.23
C LYS A 93 -64.48 -5.61 37.96
N LYS A 94 -64.57 -4.43 38.55
CA LYS A 94 -65.79 -3.94 39.20
C LYS A 94 -66.94 -3.76 38.19
N MET A 95 -66.65 -3.26 36.98
CA MET A 95 -67.65 -3.17 35.90
C MET A 95 -68.18 -4.55 35.53
N GLU A 96 -67.30 -5.52 35.27
CA GLU A 96 -67.73 -6.89 34.92
C GLU A 96 -68.58 -7.55 36.01
N GLU A 97 -68.23 -7.33 37.29
CA GLU A 97 -69.00 -7.83 38.43
C GLU A 97 -70.37 -7.17 38.54
N LEU A 98 -70.47 -5.86 38.30
CA LEU A 98 -71.73 -5.11 38.35
C LEU A 98 -72.65 -5.45 37.17
N GLU A 99 -72.09 -5.67 35.97
CA GLU A 99 -72.86 -6.12 34.81
C GLU A 99 -73.43 -7.53 35.02
N LYS A 100 -72.65 -8.45 35.60
CA LYS A 100 -73.14 -9.79 35.99
C LYS A 100 -74.23 -9.72 37.05
N LYS A 101 -74.10 -8.82 38.03
CA LYS A 101 -75.12 -8.58 39.06
C LYS A 101 -76.40 -7.96 38.48
N LEU A 102 -76.28 -7.04 37.51
CA LEU A 102 -77.42 -6.46 36.81
C LEU A 102 -78.20 -7.52 36.02
N ALA A 103 -77.50 -8.46 35.38
CA ALA A 103 -78.11 -9.56 34.64
C ALA A 103 -78.88 -10.55 35.55
N ALA A 104 -78.52 -10.63 36.84
CA ALA A 104 -79.10 -11.57 37.80
C ALA A 104 -80.16 -10.95 38.76
N ALA A 105 -80.38 -9.64 38.75
CA ALA A 105 -81.21 -8.92 39.74
C ALA A 105 -82.70 -8.74 39.34
N ASP A 106 -83.58 -8.59 40.34
CA ASP A 106 -85.01 -8.28 40.21
C ASP A 106 -85.30 -6.77 40.06
N VAL A 107 -86.50 -6.40 39.59
CA VAL A 107 -86.86 -5.05 39.06
C VAL A 107 -86.52 -3.87 40.00
N THR A 108 -86.60 -4.06 41.32
CA THR A 108 -86.31 -3.01 42.32
C THR A 108 -84.81 -2.74 42.53
N ASP A 109 -83.96 -3.77 42.48
CA ASP A 109 -82.51 -3.63 42.72
C ASP A 109 -81.75 -3.15 41.47
N LYS A 110 -82.36 -3.28 40.29
CA LYS A 110 -81.81 -2.79 39.01
C LYS A 110 -81.55 -1.29 39.01
N SER A 111 -82.37 -0.48 39.70
CA SER A 111 -82.17 0.96 39.74
C SER A 111 -80.90 1.38 40.47
N ASP A 112 -80.50 0.66 41.52
CA ASP A 112 -79.33 1.01 42.31
C ASP A 112 -78.05 0.41 41.72
N ILE A 113 -78.14 -0.77 41.10
CA ILE A 113 -77.05 -1.35 40.30
C ILE A 113 -76.76 -0.48 39.07
N GLN A 114 -77.79 0.09 38.42
CA GLN A 114 -77.59 1.00 37.29
C GLN A 114 -76.85 2.28 37.70
N LYS A 115 -77.16 2.86 38.86
CA LYS A 115 -76.41 4.02 39.38
C LYS A 115 -74.95 3.68 39.69
N GLN A 116 -74.69 2.49 40.22
CA GLN A 116 -73.30 2.03 40.46
C GLN A 116 -72.55 1.80 39.15
N ILE A 117 -73.21 1.30 38.11
CA ILE A 117 -72.63 1.18 36.76
C ILE A 117 -72.33 2.57 36.19
N ASP A 118 -73.24 3.53 36.33
CA ASP A 118 -73.04 4.89 35.83
C ASP A 118 -71.90 5.62 36.59
N GLU A 119 -71.75 5.36 37.90
CA GLU A 119 -70.63 5.85 38.70
C GLU A 119 -69.29 5.24 38.28
N VAL A 120 -69.25 3.94 38.03
CA VAL A 120 -68.02 3.26 37.59
C VAL A 120 -67.67 3.65 36.14
N LYS A 121 -68.67 3.89 35.26
CA LYS A 121 -68.44 4.49 33.93
C LYS A 121 -67.86 5.90 34.02
N ALA A 122 -68.33 6.73 34.95
CA ALA A 122 -67.74 8.05 35.19
C ALA A 122 -66.28 7.94 35.68
N GLN A 123 -65.96 6.92 36.49
CA GLN A 123 -64.59 6.61 36.88
C GLN A 123 -63.75 6.17 35.67
N GLU A 124 -64.28 5.32 34.77
CA GLU A 124 -63.62 4.93 33.53
C GLU A 124 -63.33 6.11 32.60
N GLU A 125 -64.28 7.03 32.42
CA GLU A 125 -64.06 8.26 31.65
C GLU A 125 -62.97 9.15 32.26
N ALA A 126 -62.91 9.24 33.60
CA ALA A 126 -61.84 9.94 34.29
C ALA A 126 -60.47 9.26 34.07
N TRP A 127 -60.41 7.93 34.03
CA TRP A 127 -59.19 7.19 33.69
C TRP A 127 -58.77 7.39 32.25
N ARG A 128 -59.72 7.40 31.30
CA ARG A 128 -59.43 7.67 29.88
C ARG A 128 -58.84 9.06 29.67
N LYS A 129 -59.29 10.05 30.43
CA LYS A 129 -58.67 11.39 30.42
C LYS A 129 -57.24 11.37 30.95
N LYS A 130 -56.98 10.69 32.08
CA LYS A 130 -55.62 10.55 32.63
C LYS A 130 -54.68 9.76 31.72
N GLU A 131 -55.19 8.73 31.04
CA GLU A 131 -54.44 7.94 30.05
C GLU A 131 -54.06 8.79 28.82
N ALA A 132 -55.00 9.59 28.31
CA ALA A 132 -54.74 10.52 27.21
C ALA A 132 -53.75 11.63 27.60
N GLU A 133 -53.82 12.13 28.84
CA GLU A 133 -52.83 13.08 29.38
C GLU A 133 -51.44 12.45 29.49
N LEU A 134 -51.34 11.17 29.87
CA LEU A 134 -50.07 10.44 29.94
C LEU A 134 -49.50 10.16 28.54
N GLU A 135 -50.35 9.81 27.58
CA GLU A 135 -49.95 9.59 26.17
C GLU A 135 -49.44 10.90 25.52
N GLU A 136 -50.07 12.04 25.82
CA GLU A 136 -49.59 13.33 25.34
C GLU A 136 -48.24 13.71 25.98
N LYS A 137 -48.05 13.44 27.28
CA LYS A 137 -46.74 13.60 27.94
C LYS A 137 -45.67 12.70 27.31
N GLU A 138 -46.01 11.45 26.99
CA GLU A 138 -45.16 10.49 26.27
C GLU A 138 -44.76 10.99 24.88
N ARG A 139 -45.68 11.65 24.17
CA ARG A 139 -45.42 12.19 22.83
C ARG A 139 -44.50 13.42 22.86
N LEU A 140 -44.64 14.26 23.89
CA LEU A 140 -43.83 15.47 24.07
C LEU A 140 -42.49 15.20 24.78
N GLU A 141 -42.23 13.95 25.16
CA GLU A 141 -41.02 13.62 25.89
C GLU A 141 -39.78 13.78 25.04
N PRO A 142 -38.71 14.35 25.62
CA PRO A 142 -37.43 14.40 24.95
C PRO A 142 -36.89 13.00 24.64
N TRP A 143 -36.41 12.84 23.43
CA TRP A 143 -35.64 11.68 23.02
C TRP A 143 -34.35 11.60 23.83
N ASN A 144 -34.03 10.42 24.35
CA ASN A 144 -32.81 10.15 25.09
C ASN A 144 -32.28 8.76 24.72
N VAL A 145 -31.11 8.38 25.23
CA VAL A 145 -30.46 7.10 24.89
C VAL A 145 -31.32 5.85 25.14
N ASP A 146 -32.29 5.93 26.05
CA ASP A 146 -33.18 4.82 26.40
C ASP A 146 -34.48 4.81 25.57
N THR A 147 -34.86 5.94 24.95
CA THR A 147 -36.08 6.06 24.13
C THR A 147 -35.80 6.04 22.63
N ILE A 148 -34.63 6.49 22.19
CA ILE A 148 -34.24 6.56 20.76
C ILE A 148 -34.08 5.17 20.14
N GLY A 149 -33.58 4.21 20.90
CA GLY A 149 -33.31 2.86 20.41
C GLY A 149 -32.95 1.87 21.50
N HIS A 150 -32.79 0.61 21.11
CA HIS A 150 -32.33 -0.46 21.99
C HIS A 150 -31.17 -1.19 21.32
N GLU A 151 -30.34 -1.85 22.14
CA GLU A 151 -29.22 -2.65 21.63
C GLU A 151 -29.75 -3.88 20.87
N ALA A 152 -29.69 -3.83 19.53
CA ALA A 152 -30.13 -4.93 18.68
C ALA A 152 -29.05 -6.03 18.51
N PHE A 153 -27.77 -5.64 18.52
CA PHE A 153 -26.65 -6.56 18.32
C PHE A 153 -25.40 -6.06 19.04
N SER A 154 -24.77 -6.94 19.82
CA SER A 154 -23.51 -6.70 20.52
C SER A 154 -22.55 -7.86 20.25
N THR A 155 -21.42 -7.61 19.62
CA THR A 155 -20.40 -8.65 19.42
C THR A 155 -19.02 -8.04 19.52
N SER A 156 -18.25 -8.49 20.52
CA SER A 156 -16.83 -8.19 20.62
C SER A 156 -16.01 -9.31 19.94
N ARG A 157 -15.06 -8.94 19.10
CA ARG A 157 -14.03 -9.86 18.58
C ARG A 157 -12.67 -9.41 19.08
N ILE A 158 -12.08 -10.19 19.98
CA ILE A 158 -10.72 -9.97 20.45
C ILE A 158 -9.80 -10.83 19.57
N ASN A 159 -8.90 -10.17 18.84
CA ASN A 159 -7.88 -10.87 18.08
C ASN A 159 -6.81 -11.39 19.05
N LYS A 160 -7.03 -12.60 19.59
CA LYS A 160 -6.05 -13.26 20.46
C LYS A 160 -4.80 -13.55 19.64
N ILE A 161 -3.66 -13.03 20.10
CA ILE A 161 -2.35 -13.38 19.54
C ILE A 161 -2.11 -14.85 19.88
N THR A 162 -2.47 -15.74 18.97
CA THR A 162 -2.02 -17.13 19.03
C THR A 162 -0.54 -17.13 18.65
N GLU A 163 0.27 -17.88 19.39
CA GLU A 163 1.60 -18.25 18.91
C GLU A 163 1.39 -19.00 17.60
N LYS A 164 1.55 -18.32 16.46
CA LYS A 164 1.51 -18.97 15.16
C LYS A 164 2.59 -20.05 15.22
N LYS A 165 2.18 -21.32 15.08
CA LYS A 165 3.12 -22.42 14.85
C LYS A 165 4.10 -21.94 13.77
N PRO A 166 5.42 -22.18 13.92
CA PRO A 166 6.37 -21.90 12.87
C PRO A 166 5.80 -22.44 11.57
N GLN A 167 5.59 -21.57 10.57
CA GLN A 167 5.16 -22.04 9.26
C GLN A 167 6.21 -23.05 8.81
N ALA A 168 5.77 -24.23 8.36
CA ALA A 168 6.69 -25.18 7.77
C ALA A 168 7.46 -24.45 6.66
N PRO A 169 8.79 -24.64 6.56
CA PRO A 169 9.55 -24.05 5.46
C PRO A 169 8.87 -24.44 4.15
N LYS A 170 8.60 -23.46 3.29
CA LYS A 170 8.05 -23.71 1.95
C LYS A 170 9.02 -24.60 1.18
N THR A 171 8.50 -25.39 0.25
CA THR A 171 9.35 -26.12 -0.68
C THR A 171 10.07 -25.14 -1.62
N ASP A 172 11.24 -25.51 -2.13
CA ASP A 172 12.06 -24.63 -2.98
C ASP A 172 11.31 -24.16 -4.25
N GLU A 173 10.46 -25.02 -4.82
CA GLU A 173 9.62 -24.70 -5.98
C GLU A 173 8.54 -23.65 -5.64
N GLU A 174 7.86 -23.80 -4.49
CA GLU A 174 6.85 -22.84 -4.04
C GLU A 174 7.46 -21.48 -3.72
N ASP A 175 8.66 -21.47 -3.14
CA ASP A 175 9.35 -20.21 -2.82
C ASP A 175 9.81 -19.47 -4.07
N THR A 176 10.30 -20.20 -5.08
CA THR A 176 10.68 -19.64 -6.38
C THR A 176 9.47 -19.04 -7.10
N HIS A 177 8.33 -19.74 -7.10
CA HIS A 177 7.10 -19.22 -7.71
C HIS A 177 6.55 -17.99 -6.95
N ALA A 178 6.60 -18.02 -5.62
CA ALA A 178 6.22 -16.87 -4.80
C ALA A 178 7.12 -15.66 -5.06
N MET A 179 8.42 -15.87 -5.25
CA MET A 179 9.37 -14.81 -5.59
C MET A 179 9.06 -14.20 -6.96
N SER A 180 8.81 -15.01 -8.00
CA SER A 180 8.42 -14.51 -9.33
C SER A 180 7.14 -13.68 -9.26
N THR A 181 6.12 -14.22 -8.60
CA THR A 181 4.83 -13.53 -8.43
C THR A 181 5.00 -12.21 -7.67
N PHE A 182 5.87 -12.18 -6.65
CA PHE A 182 6.17 -10.97 -5.90
C PHE A 182 6.85 -9.91 -6.77
N PHE A 183 7.80 -10.31 -7.63
CA PHE A 183 8.47 -9.38 -8.55
C PHE A 183 7.48 -8.78 -9.54
N GLU A 184 6.62 -9.59 -10.15
CA GLU A 184 5.62 -9.13 -11.11
C GLU A 184 4.56 -8.22 -10.46
N THR A 185 4.09 -8.57 -9.26
CA THR A 185 3.03 -7.80 -8.57
C THR A 185 3.55 -6.45 -8.05
N HIS A 186 4.83 -6.40 -7.65
CA HIS A 186 5.41 -5.25 -6.96
C HIS A 186 6.53 -4.54 -7.72
N GLU A 187 6.70 -4.82 -9.02
CA GLU A 187 7.74 -4.24 -9.89
C GLU A 187 7.85 -2.71 -9.72
N SER A 188 6.73 -1.99 -9.87
CA SER A 188 6.70 -0.53 -9.74
C SER A 188 7.10 -0.01 -8.34
N LEU A 189 6.91 -0.82 -7.28
CA LEU A 189 7.33 -0.47 -5.92
C LEU A 189 8.82 -0.78 -5.72
N LEU A 190 9.30 -1.89 -6.28
CA LEU A 190 10.70 -2.29 -6.27
C LEU A 190 11.58 -1.27 -7.00
N GLU A 191 11.17 -0.81 -8.17
CA GLU A 191 11.84 0.25 -8.91
C GLU A 191 11.88 1.58 -8.13
N LYS A 192 10.76 1.97 -7.51
CA LYS A 192 10.73 3.17 -6.66
C LYS A 192 11.72 3.05 -5.51
N MET A 193 11.80 1.87 -4.88
CA MET A 193 12.73 1.60 -3.79
C MET A 193 14.19 1.67 -4.23
N ALA A 194 14.50 1.19 -5.45
CA ALA A 194 15.85 1.21 -6.01
C ALA A 194 16.41 2.63 -6.19
N VAL A 195 15.55 3.62 -6.41
CA VAL A 195 15.93 5.02 -6.68
C VAL A 195 15.89 5.88 -5.41
N LEU A 196 15.50 5.32 -4.24
CA LEU A 196 15.46 6.05 -2.98
C LEU A 196 16.84 6.51 -2.53
N LYS A 197 17.09 7.82 -2.71
CA LYS A 197 18.27 8.51 -2.18
C LYS A 197 18.00 8.95 -0.74
N ASN A 198 19.07 9.02 0.07
CA ASN A 198 19.09 9.34 1.51
C ASN A 198 18.97 8.13 2.46
N GLY A 199 19.42 6.94 2.03
CA GLY A 199 19.64 5.79 2.90
C GLY A 199 18.43 5.44 3.76
N ALA A 200 18.67 5.24 5.06
CA ALA A 200 17.69 4.72 6.03
C ALA A 200 16.41 5.58 6.18
N LYS A 201 16.49 6.91 6.08
CA LYS A 201 15.33 7.78 6.32
C LYS A 201 14.29 7.69 5.21
N SER A 202 14.75 7.63 3.96
CA SER A 202 13.87 7.39 2.81
C SER A 202 13.27 5.99 2.85
N THR A 203 14.05 4.99 3.28
CA THR A 203 13.57 3.60 3.44
C THR A 203 12.48 3.52 4.51
N GLU A 204 12.63 4.24 5.64
CA GLU A 204 11.62 4.26 6.71
C GLU A 204 10.28 4.78 6.21
N LEU A 205 10.27 5.93 5.51
CA LEU A 205 9.05 6.53 4.97
C LEU A 205 8.39 5.60 3.96
N PHE A 206 9.18 4.98 3.07
CA PHE A 206 8.67 4.04 2.08
C PHE A 206 8.07 2.79 2.73
N LEU A 207 8.73 2.21 3.73
CA LEU A 207 8.21 1.05 4.47
C LEU A 207 6.99 1.38 5.33
N ALA A 208 6.86 2.62 5.81
CA ALA A 208 5.67 3.06 6.51
C ALA A 208 4.42 3.03 5.61
N GLU A 209 4.58 3.37 4.32
CA GLU A 209 3.51 3.31 3.31
C GLU A 209 3.33 1.89 2.74
N HIS A 210 4.42 1.13 2.60
CA HIS A 210 4.44 -0.21 2.02
C HIS A 210 5.15 -1.24 2.93
N PRO A 211 4.54 -1.65 4.06
CA PRO A 211 5.20 -2.51 5.04
C PRO A 211 5.57 -3.91 4.54
N HIS A 212 4.88 -4.40 3.50
CA HIS A 212 5.11 -5.71 2.88
C HIS A 212 6.44 -5.79 2.10
N MET A 213 7.05 -4.64 1.77
CA MET A 213 8.35 -4.57 1.10
C MET A 213 9.51 -4.95 2.02
N ALA A 214 9.30 -5.03 3.34
CA ALA A 214 10.26 -5.62 4.27
C ALA A 214 10.25 -7.15 4.18
N SER A 215 10.70 -7.69 3.05
CA SER A 215 10.72 -9.11 2.74
C SER A 215 12.08 -9.56 2.18
N GLU A 216 12.39 -10.85 2.32
CA GLU A 216 13.60 -11.45 1.73
C GLU A 216 13.59 -11.34 0.20
N TYR A 217 12.42 -11.45 -0.44
CA TYR A 217 12.28 -11.27 -1.88
C TYR A 217 12.70 -9.88 -2.34
N THR A 218 12.37 -8.83 -1.58
CA THR A 218 12.80 -7.45 -1.90
C THR A 218 14.32 -7.31 -1.84
N ALA A 219 14.97 -7.90 -0.83
CA ALA A 219 16.44 -7.91 -0.73
C ALA A 219 17.08 -8.70 -1.91
N ASN A 220 16.48 -9.82 -2.31
CA ASN A 220 16.96 -10.61 -3.46
C ASN A 220 16.84 -9.82 -4.76
N TRP A 221 15.71 -9.15 -4.99
CA TRP A 221 15.50 -8.31 -6.17
C TRP A 221 16.52 -7.16 -6.23
N LEU A 222 16.69 -6.42 -5.13
CA LEU A 222 17.66 -5.33 -5.03
C LEU A 222 19.10 -5.83 -5.29
N THR A 223 19.42 -7.05 -4.88
CA THR A 223 20.74 -7.66 -5.12
C THR A 223 20.97 -7.96 -6.60
N ILE A 224 19.97 -8.50 -7.28
CA ILE A 224 20.06 -8.79 -8.73
C ILE A 224 20.17 -7.48 -9.50
N GLU A 225 19.34 -6.50 -9.18
CA GLU A 225 19.34 -5.23 -9.89
C GLU A 225 20.62 -4.43 -9.61
N ALA A 226 21.15 -4.48 -8.38
CA ALA A 226 22.47 -3.92 -8.05
C ALA A 226 23.59 -4.59 -8.86
N LEU A 227 23.52 -5.90 -9.09
CA LEU A 227 24.47 -6.61 -9.95
C LEU A 227 24.35 -6.19 -11.42
N ASN A 228 23.13 -6.03 -11.93
CA ASN A 228 22.90 -5.54 -13.30
C ASN A 228 23.47 -4.13 -13.48
N ALA A 229 23.17 -3.21 -12.55
CA ALA A 229 23.76 -1.87 -12.56
C ALA A 229 25.29 -1.88 -12.46
N ALA A 230 25.86 -2.84 -11.71
CA ALA A 230 27.29 -3.04 -11.63
C ALA A 230 27.88 -3.54 -12.95
N ILE A 231 27.16 -4.34 -13.75
CA ILE A 231 27.53 -4.81 -15.10
C ILE A 231 27.45 -3.65 -16.12
N ASP A 232 26.47 -2.76 -15.98
CA ASP A 232 26.27 -1.60 -16.85
C ASP A 232 27.20 -0.41 -16.52
N PHE A 233 28.15 -0.59 -15.60
CA PHE A 233 29.04 0.46 -15.08
C PHE A 233 28.33 1.65 -14.41
N ASN A 234 27.07 1.47 -14.00
CA ASN A 234 26.31 2.48 -13.27
C ASN A 234 26.57 2.37 -11.77
N GLU A 235 27.68 2.97 -11.32
CA GLU A 235 28.12 2.86 -9.94
C GLU A 235 27.24 3.61 -8.93
N GLU A 236 26.61 4.73 -9.33
CA GLU A 236 25.70 5.49 -8.44
C GLU A 236 24.44 4.68 -8.12
N LYS A 237 23.83 4.05 -9.14
CA LYS A 237 22.64 3.21 -8.96
C LYS A 237 22.99 1.96 -8.14
N MET A 238 24.14 1.31 -8.43
CA MET A 238 24.64 0.16 -7.67
C MET A 238 24.79 0.49 -6.18
N LYS A 239 25.45 1.61 -5.83
CA LYS A 239 25.66 2.03 -4.43
C LYS A 239 24.34 2.29 -3.71
N THR A 240 23.41 2.98 -4.37
CA THR A 240 22.08 3.27 -3.81
C THR A 240 21.33 1.97 -3.51
N MET A 241 21.27 1.05 -4.47
CA MET A 241 20.58 -0.24 -4.30
C MET A 241 21.27 -1.14 -3.28
N ALA A 242 22.60 -1.12 -3.22
CA ALA A 242 23.39 -1.85 -2.23
C ALA A 242 23.06 -1.38 -0.80
N GLU A 243 23.04 -0.06 -0.57
CA GLU A 243 22.68 0.52 0.72
C GLU A 243 21.27 0.11 1.15
N GLN A 244 20.29 0.25 0.24
CA GLN A 244 18.89 -0.14 0.49
C GLN A 244 18.75 -1.64 0.79
N CYS A 245 19.49 -2.49 0.06
CA CYS A 245 19.48 -3.93 0.26
C CYS A 245 19.98 -4.31 1.67
N ILE A 246 21.11 -3.73 2.12
CA ILE A 246 21.67 -4.01 3.45
C ILE A 246 20.73 -3.51 4.56
N ILE A 247 20.08 -2.36 4.39
CA ILE A 247 19.07 -1.86 5.36
C ILE A 247 17.94 -2.87 5.55
N ILE A 248 17.42 -3.44 4.45
CA ILE A 248 16.36 -4.45 4.51
C ILE A 248 16.86 -5.76 5.13
N GLN A 249 18.08 -6.19 4.80
CA GLN A 249 18.69 -7.37 5.43
C GLN A 249 18.84 -7.20 6.94
N TYR A 250 19.28 -6.03 7.42
CA TYR A 250 19.40 -5.72 8.84
C TYR A 250 18.04 -5.73 9.56
N LEU A 251 17.01 -5.16 8.91
CA LEU A 251 15.64 -5.20 9.43
C LEU A 251 15.11 -6.64 9.52
N LEU A 252 15.38 -7.48 8.53
CA LEU A 252 15.00 -8.90 8.52
C LEU A 252 15.74 -9.69 9.61
N GLU A 253 17.03 -9.43 9.80
CA GLU A 253 17.83 -10.07 10.84
C GLU A 253 17.37 -9.67 12.25
N LEU A 254 17.10 -8.38 12.48
CA LEU A 254 16.50 -7.91 13.72
C LEU A 254 15.15 -8.59 13.96
N SER A 255 14.32 -8.71 12.93
CA SER A 255 13.00 -9.34 13.04
C SER A 255 13.11 -10.82 13.43
N LYS A 256 14.08 -11.55 12.85
CA LYS A 256 14.42 -12.93 13.24
C LYS A 256 14.85 -12.99 14.71
N SER A 257 15.72 -12.08 15.16
CA SER A 257 16.19 -12.05 16.56
C SER A 257 15.07 -11.77 17.58
N LEU A 258 14.07 -10.97 17.20
CA LEU A 258 12.92 -10.63 18.04
C LEU A 258 11.77 -11.63 17.94
N ASN A 259 11.90 -12.68 17.11
CA ASN A 259 10.81 -13.59 16.74
C ASN A 259 9.54 -12.83 16.29
N ALA A 260 9.74 -11.74 15.55
CA ALA A 260 8.69 -10.88 15.04
C ALA A 260 8.67 -10.91 13.50
N VAL A 261 7.53 -10.57 12.92
CA VAL A 261 7.41 -10.47 11.45
C VAL A 261 7.98 -9.11 11.01
N ALA A 262 8.87 -9.10 10.02
CA ALA A 262 9.52 -7.89 9.52
C ALA A 262 8.56 -6.87 8.90
N THR A 263 7.38 -7.31 8.47
CA THR A 263 6.30 -6.45 7.96
C THR A 263 5.54 -5.72 9.06
N ASN A 264 5.82 -5.99 10.34
CA ASN A 264 5.22 -5.29 11.46
C ASN A 264 5.77 -3.86 11.55
N THR A 265 4.91 -2.88 11.29
CA THR A 265 5.25 -1.45 11.30
C THR A 265 5.81 -0.97 12.64
N THR A 266 5.47 -1.60 13.76
CA THR A 266 6.04 -1.26 15.07
C THR A 266 7.51 -1.67 15.14
N VAL A 267 7.84 -2.86 14.62
CA VAL A 267 9.23 -3.36 14.56
C VAL A 267 10.05 -2.48 13.63
N GLN A 268 9.51 -2.13 12.45
CA GLN A 268 10.16 -1.24 11.49
C GLN A 268 10.48 0.13 12.11
N LYS A 269 9.48 0.78 12.73
CA LYS A 269 9.69 2.08 13.41
C LYS A 269 10.73 1.99 14.52
N GLN A 270 10.73 0.90 15.29
CA GLN A 270 11.72 0.71 16.35
C GLN A 270 13.12 0.46 15.79
N PHE A 271 13.24 -0.25 14.68
CA PHE A 271 14.49 -0.44 13.96
C PHE A 271 15.08 0.90 13.52
N PHE A 272 14.34 1.69 12.74
CA PHE A 272 14.85 2.97 12.22
C PHE A 272 15.15 3.98 13.33
N LYS A 273 14.32 4.02 14.38
CA LYS A 273 14.59 4.85 15.57
C LYS A 273 15.90 4.47 16.26
N LYS A 274 16.20 3.17 16.39
CA LYS A 274 17.47 2.70 16.96
C LYS A 274 18.64 2.91 16.02
N PHE A 275 18.40 2.77 14.72
CA PHE A 275 19.39 2.97 13.66
C PHE A 275 19.85 4.43 13.59
N GLU A 276 18.92 5.38 13.69
CA GLU A 276 19.24 6.82 13.74
C GLU A 276 20.00 7.21 15.02
N ALA A 277 19.68 6.56 16.15
CA ALA A 277 20.34 6.77 17.44
C ALA A 277 21.56 5.86 17.68
N ALA A 278 22.05 5.16 16.65
CA ALA A 278 23.10 4.15 16.81
C ALA A 278 24.46 4.77 17.16
N GLU A 279 25.25 4.03 17.94
CA GLU A 279 26.61 4.45 18.28
C GLU A 279 27.51 4.51 17.02
N PRO A 280 28.50 5.42 16.95
CA PRO A 280 29.39 5.54 15.79
C PRO A 280 30.11 4.25 15.41
N VAL A 281 30.40 3.38 16.39
CA VAL A 281 31.02 2.08 16.17
C VAL A 281 30.09 1.15 15.38
N TYR A 282 28.81 1.10 15.74
CA TYR A 282 27.80 0.32 15.01
C TYR A 282 27.63 0.83 13.58
N MET A 283 27.54 2.16 13.41
CA MET A 283 27.43 2.77 12.08
C MET A 283 28.65 2.49 11.19
N LYS A 284 29.85 2.40 11.79
CA LYS A 284 31.06 2.00 11.05
C LYS A 284 30.96 0.55 10.57
N HIS A 285 30.53 -0.38 11.41
CA HIS A 285 30.31 -1.78 11.01
C HIS A 285 29.31 -1.89 9.85
N TYR A 286 28.19 -1.17 9.96
CA TYR A 286 27.20 -1.07 8.88
C TYR A 286 27.83 -0.56 7.57
N GLN A 287 28.60 0.53 7.61
CA GLN A 287 29.28 1.08 6.42
C GLN A 287 30.31 0.12 5.83
N ASP A 288 31.06 -0.60 6.67
CA ASP A 288 32.04 -1.59 6.23
C ASP A 288 31.35 -2.79 5.56
N GLU A 289 30.16 -3.20 6.04
CA GLU A 289 29.36 -4.25 5.40
C GLU A 289 28.75 -3.81 4.06
N VAL A 290 28.26 -2.57 3.96
CA VAL A 290 27.80 -2.00 2.68
C VAL A 290 28.95 -2.00 1.67
N LYS A 291 30.15 -1.54 2.06
CA LYS A 291 31.33 -1.56 1.18
C LYS A 291 31.73 -2.97 0.78
N ALA A 292 31.78 -3.89 1.73
CA ALA A 292 32.09 -5.29 1.43
C ALA A 292 31.06 -5.90 0.47
N PHE A 293 29.80 -5.50 0.55
CA PHE A 293 28.77 -5.92 -0.40
C PHE A 293 28.96 -5.30 -1.78
N GLU A 294 29.25 -4.00 -1.87
CA GLU A 294 29.61 -3.34 -3.13
C GLU A 294 30.82 -4.02 -3.81
N ASP A 295 31.87 -4.35 -3.05
CA ASP A 295 33.06 -4.99 -3.60
C ASP A 295 32.73 -6.39 -4.15
N ARG A 296 31.89 -7.16 -3.43
CA ARG A 296 31.39 -8.45 -3.96
C ARG A 296 30.59 -8.27 -5.24
N LEU A 297 29.77 -7.23 -5.36
CA LEU A 297 29.02 -6.92 -6.58
C LEU A 297 29.97 -6.55 -7.73
N ARG A 298 31.00 -5.73 -7.48
CA ARG A 298 32.02 -5.37 -8.47
C ARG A 298 32.75 -6.60 -9.01
N THR A 299 33.25 -7.47 -8.12
CA THR A 299 33.94 -8.70 -8.53
C THR A 299 33.01 -9.63 -9.31
N ARG A 300 31.78 -9.83 -8.84
CA ARG A 300 30.82 -10.69 -9.53
C ARG A 300 30.39 -10.13 -10.90
N ALA A 301 30.29 -8.80 -11.02
CA ALA A 301 30.02 -8.14 -12.29
C ALA A 301 31.20 -8.30 -13.26
N GLN A 302 32.45 -8.16 -12.79
CA GLN A 302 33.64 -8.43 -13.59
C GLN A 302 33.65 -9.87 -14.11
N THR A 303 33.52 -10.87 -13.23
CA THR A 303 33.47 -12.27 -13.65
C THR A 303 32.37 -12.56 -14.66
N LYS A 304 31.19 -11.94 -14.52
CA LYS A 304 30.10 -12.09 -15.50
C LYS A 304 30.43 -11.46 -16.85
N ARG A 305 31.09 -10.31 -16.87
CA ARG A 305 31.54 -9.67 -18.13
C ARG A 305 32.62 -10.49 -18.81
N ASP A 306 33.61 -10.95 -18.04
CA ASP A 306 34.71 -11.76 -18.56
C ASP A 306 34.18 -13.06 -19.17
N ALA A 307 33.21 -13.71 -18.50
CA ALA A 307 32.56 -14.90 -19.03
C ALA A 307 31.75 -14.61 -20.32
N ALA A 308 31.04 -13.48 -20.39
CA ALA A 308 30.30 -13.10 -21.59
C ALA A 308 31.25 -12.74 -22.77
N MET A 309 32.41 -12.15 -22.48
CA MET A 309 33.45 -11.87 -23.46
C MET A 309 34.10 -13.16 -23.97
N GLU A 310 34.43 -14.11 -23.09
CA GLU A 310 34.97 -15.42 -23.47
C GLU A 310 33.97 -16.23 -24.31
N GLU A 311 32.68 -16.17 -23.98
CA GLU A 311 31.61 -16.81 -24.78
C GLU A 311 31.49 -16.19 -26.17
N ALA A 312 31.51 -14.85 -26.27
CA ALA A 312 31.51 -14.15 -27.56
C ALA A 312 32.77 -14.46 -28.40
N GLU A 313 33.96 -14.47 -27.79
CA GLU A 313 35.21 -14.85 -28.46
C GLU A 313 35.17 -16.31 -28.94
N ALA A 314 34.57 -17.23 -28.17
CA ALA A 314 34.41 -18.62 -28.55
C ALA A 314 33.40 -18.80 -29.70
N GLU A 315 32.31 -18.03 -29.72
CA GLU A 315 31.35 -18.00 -30.82
C GLU A 315 32.00 -17.46 -32.10
N GLU A 316 32.71 -16.33 -32.03
CA GLU A 316 33.46 -15.80 -33.17
C GLU A 316 34.52 -16.78 -33.65
N LYS A 317 35.24 -17.44 -32.74
CA LYS A 317 36.20 -18.50 -33.09
C LYS A 317 35.50 -19.65 -33.82
N ALA A 318 34.33 -20.07 -33.35
CA ALA A 318 33.56 -21.12 -34.00
C ALA A 318 33.04 -20.70 -35.38
N GLU A 319 32.66 -19.43 -35.56
CA GLU A 319 32.28 -18.88 -36.88
C GLU A 319 33.47 -18.80 -37.84
N ARG A 320 34.62 -18.31 -37.38
CA ARG A 320 35.88 -18.32 -38.15
C ARG A 320 36.25 -19.75 -38.58
N MET A 321 36.17 -20.71 -37.66
CA MET A 321 36.39 -22.13 -37.97
C MET A 321 35.39 -22.69 -38.99
N LYS A 322 34.11 -22.29 -38.94
CA LYS A 322 33.09 -22.71 -39.93
C LYS A 322 33.34 -22.12 -41.32
N SER A 323 33.86 -20.90 -41.39
CA SER A 323 34.19 -20.23 -42.66
C SER A 323 35.46 -20.77 -43.33
N ALA A 324 36.32 -21.45 -42.58
CA ALA A 324 37.58 -21.99 -43.09
C ALA A 324 37.36 -23.30 -43.90
N PRO A 325 37.97 -23.46 -45.09
CA PRO A 325 37.73 -24.59 -46.00
C PRO A 325 38.08 -25.97 -45.43
N GLY A 326 38.93 -26.04 -44.41
CA GLY A 326 39.35 -27.26 -43.71
C GLY A 326 39.01 -27.29 -42.23
N GLY A 327 38.18 -26.36 -41.73
CA GLY A 327 37.69 -26.36 -40.34
C GLY A 327 38.75 -26.03 -39.28
N ILE A 328 39.88 -25.46 -39.68
CA ILE A 328 40.97 -25.02 -38.79
C ILE A 328 40.96 -23.49 -38.76
N ASP A 329 41.02 -22.90 -37.56
CA ASP A 329 41.04 -21.45 -37.36
C ASP A 329 42.27 -20.80 -38.04
N PRO A 330 42.10 -19.87 -39.00
CA PRO A 330 43.21 -19.16 -39.65
C PRO A 330 44.14 -18.44 -38.68
N GLN A 331 43.59 -17.87 -37.62
CA GLN A 331 44.36 -17.11 -36.63
C GLN A 331 45.29 -18.03 -35.83
N GLU A 332 44.79 -19.20 -35.42
CA GLU A 332 45.56 -20.20 -34.68
C GLU A 332 46.66 -20.82 -35.54
N VAL A 333 46.41 -21.03 -36.85
CA VAL A 333 47.45 -21.49 -37.77
C VAL A 333 48.53 -20.43 -37.95
N PHE A 334 48.16 -19.16 -38.09
CA PHE A 334 49.11 -18.05 -38.27
C PHE A 334 50.04 -17.86 -37.06
N GLU A 335 49.52 -17.99 -35.84
CA GLU A 335 50.31 -17.88 -34.61
C GLU A 335 51.27 -19.06 -34.40
N GLN A 336 50.90 -20.26 -34.89
CA GLN A 336 51.72 -21.47 -34.82
C GLN A 336 52.72 -21.61 -35.98
N LEU A 337 52.71 -20.68 -36.95
CA LEU A 337 53.68 -20.69 -38.06
C LEU A 337 55.09 -20.33 -37.57
N PRO A 338 56.13 -20.97 -38.15
CA PRO A 338 57.51 -20.56 -37.93
C PRO A 338 57.71 -19.07 -38.28
N GLU A 339 58.56 -18.37 -37.52
CA GLU A 339 58.76 -16.91 -37.70
C GLU A 339 59.17 -16.53 -39.13
N GLU A 340 59.94 -17.38 -39.82
CA GLU A 340 60.34 -17.14 -41.21
C GLU A 340 59.15 -17.20 -42.18
N MET A 341 58.23 -18.15 -42.00
CA MET A 341 57.01 -18.22 -42.80
C MET A 341 56.03 -17.11 -42.42
N ARG A 342 55.86 -16.83 -41.12
CA ARG A 342 54.95 -15.79 -40.64
C ARG A 342 55.32 -14.43 -41.24
N LYS A 343 56.61 -14.08 -41.26
CA LYS A 343 57.11 -12.86 -41.92
C LYS A 343 56.84 -12.83 -43.44
N CYS A 344 56.87 -13.99 -44.11
CA CYS A 344 56.53 -14.05 -45.54
C CYS A 344 55.04 -13.78 -45.78
N PHE A 345 54.15 -14.28 -44.92
CA PHE A 345 52.71 -13.98 -44.96
C PHE A 345 52.40 -12.52 -44.55
N GLU A 346 53.09 -11.96 -43.55
CA GLU A 346 52.97 -10.54 -43.16
C GLU A 346 53.41 -9.61 -44.30
N ALA A 347 54.52 -9.92 -44.96
CA ALA A 347 55.06 -9.14 -46.07
C ALA A 347 54.38 -9.41 -47.42
N HIS A 348 53.44 -10.37 -47.49
CA HIS A 348 52.81 -10.83 -48.73
C HIS A 348 53.82 -11.21 -49.83
N ASP A 349 54.98 -11.75 -49.42
CA ASP A 349 56.11 -12.02 -50.32
C ASP A 349 56.17 -13.53 -50.68
N ILE A 350 55.66 -13.83 -51.87
CA ILE A 350 55.61 -15.19 -52.43
C ILE A 350 57.02 -15.70 -52.79
N GLU A 351 57.96 -14.81 -53.13
CA GLU A 351 59.34 -15.19 -53.46
C GLU A 351 60.13 -15.54 -52.19
N ALA A 352 59.95 -14.76 -51.12
CA ALA A 352 60.50 -15.08 -49.81
C ALA A 352 59.96 -16.42 -49.28
N LEU A 353 58.67 -16.72 -49.48
CA LEU A 353 58.07 -17.99 -49.09
C LEU A 353 58.68 -19.18 -49.84
N LYS A 354 58.95 -19.04 -51.16
CA LYS A 354 59.68 -20.04 -51.96
C LYS A 354 61.13 -20.20 -51.47
N GLY A 355 61.77 -19.12 -51.03
CA GLY A 355 63.10 -19.14 -50.44
C GLY A 355 63.15 -19.88 -49.08
N VAL A 356 62.10 -19.75 -48.26
CA VAL A 356 61.94 -20.49 -47.00
C VAL A 356 61.68 -21.98 -47.28
N ALA A 357 60.91 -22.31 -48.32
CA ALA A 357 60.65 -23.70 -48.74
C ALA A 357 61.93 -24.46 -49.14
N GLN A 358 62.95 -23.77 -49.63
CA GLN A 358 64.25 -24.37 -49.99
C GLN A 358 65.24 -24.47 -48.83
N LYS A 359 65.07 -23.63 -47.79
CA LYS A 359 65.97 -23.56 -46.63
C LYS A 359 65.53 -24.45 -45.49
N MET A 360 64.23 -24.64 -45.32
CA MET A 360 63.65 -25.43 -44.24
C MET A 360 63.50 -26.90 -44.64
N ASP A 361 63.39 -27.77 -43.64
CA ASP A 361 63.09 -29.19 -43.83
C ASP A 361 61.75 -29.38 -44.56
N GLU A 362 61.75 -30.23 -45.59
CA GLU A 362 60.61 -30.42 -46.50
C GLU A 362 59.37 -30.96 -45.76
N GLU A 363 59.55 -31.81 -44.75
CA GLU A 363 58.43 -32.39 -43.99
C GLU A 363 57.78 -31.35 -43.08
N VAL A 364 58.60 -30.51 -42.43
CA VAL A 364 58.14 -29.40 -41.58
C VAL A 364 57.45 -28.33 -42.42
N PHE A 365 57.99 -28.01 -43.59
CA PHE A 365 57.40 -27.01 -44.49
C PHE A 365 56.03 -27.46 -44.95
N LYS A 366 55.93 -28.71 -45.43
CA LYS A 366 54.68 -29.27 -45.92
C LYS A 366 53.61 -29.36 -44.83
N TYR A 367 53.98 -29.75 -43.60
CA TYR A 367 53.06 -29.79 -42.46
C TYR A 367 52.39 -28.43 -42.18
N HIS A 368 53.18 -27.36 -42.13
CA HIS A 368 52.65 -26.00 -41.90
C HIS A 368 51.94 -25.43 -43.13
N PHE A 369 52.42 -25.71 -44.34
CA PHE A 369 51.85 -25.24 -45.59
C PHE A 369 50.47 -25.88 -45.89
N ASP A 370 50.31 -27.19 -45.65
CA ASP A 370 49.02 -27.88 -45.78
C ASP A 370 47.99 -27.32 -44.79
N ARG A 371 48.42 -26.90 -43.59
CA ARG A 371 47.58 -26.22 -42.60
C ARG A 371 47.19 -24.79 -43.03
N CYS A 372 48.06 -24.08 -43.74
CA CYS A 372 47.74 -22.78 -44.34
C CYS A 372 46.66 -22.91 -45.42
N ILE A 373 46.70 -23.99 -46.21
CA ILE A 373 45.67 -24.30 -47.21
C ILE A 373 44.35 -24.68 -46.52
N ALA A 374 44.41 -25.57 -45.52
CA ALA A 374 43.23 -26.03 -44.79
C ALA A 374 42.56 -24.93 -43.97
N SER A 375 43.29 -23.93 -43.48
CA SER A 375 42.70 -22.76 -42.82
C SER A 375 42.21 -21.69 -43.80
N GLY A 376 42.51 -21.81 -45.10
CA GLY A 376 42.18 -20.78 -46.09
C GLY A 376 43.14 -19.58 -46.10
N LEU A 377 44.23 -19.63 -45.32
CA LEU A 377 45.32 -18.65 -45.33
C LEU A 377 46.07 -18.62 -46.68
N TRP A 378 46.03 -19.74 -47.43
CA TRP A 378 46.57 -19.85 -48.79
C TRP A 378 45.60 -20.60 -49.71
N VAL A 379 45.24 -20.01 -50.85
CA VAL A 379 44.38 -20.64 -51.86
C VAL A 379 45.23 -21.11 -53.06
N PRO A 380 45.39 -22.42 -53.28
CA PRO A 380 46.18 -22.93 -54.40
C PRO A 380 45.57 -22.50 -55.75
N GLY A 381 46.35 -21.82 -56.60
CA GLY A 381 46.00 -21.55 -58.00
C GLY A 381 45.56 -20.11 -58.33
N LYS A 382 45.59 -19.16 -57.39
CA LYS A 382 45.25 -17.75 -57.64
C LYS A 382 46.44 -16.86 -58.04
N ALA A 383 47.48 -17.46 -58.62
CA ALA A 383 48.73 -16.76 -58.92
C ALA A 383 48.73 -16.04 -60.29
N ASP A 384 47.65 -16.08 -61.08
CA ASP A 384 47.65 -15.49 -62.43
C ASP A 384 46.27 -14.94 -62.88
N ASP A 385 45.45 -14.35 -61.99
CA ASP A 385 44.39 -13.42 -62.47
C ASP A 385 43.99 -12.40 -61.38
N ASP A 386 44.26 -11.15 -61.75
CA ASP A 386 43.68 -9.88 -61.32
C ASP A 386 44.10 -9.22 -59.98
N ASP A 387 44.87 -8.13 -60.18
CA ASP A 387 44.80 -6.86 -59.45
C ASP A 387 43.34 -6.36 -59.33
N ASP A 388 43.08 -5.67 -58.20
CA ASP A 388 41.93 -4.80 -57.92
C ASP A 388 40.51 -5.41 -57.95
N ASP A 389 39.99 -5.73 -56.76
CA ASP A 389 38.59 -5.43 -56.45
C ASP A 389 38.47 -4.93 -55.00
N GLU A 390 38.52 -3.60 -54.87
CA GLU A 390 37.79 -2.88 -53.83
C GLU A 390 36.28 -3.17 -54.02
N GLU A 391 35.73 -4.18 -53.32
CA GLU A 391 34.28 -4.23 -53.13
C GLU A 391 33.90 -3.59 -51.79
N ALA A 392 33.50 -2.33 -51.93
CA ALA A 392 32.90 -1.49 -50.92
C ALA A 392 31.69 -2.18 -50.26
N ALA A 393 31.70 -2.22 -48.93
CA ALA A 393 30.51 -2.40 -48.12
C ALA A 393 29.50 -1.26 -48.41
N PRO A 394 28.19 -1.53 -48.56
CA PRO A 394 27.19 -0.47 -48.69
C PRO A 394 27.02 0.28 -47.37
N ALA A 395 26.98 1.60 -47.45
CA ALA A 395 26.71 2.51 -46.33
C ALA A 395 25.21 2.77 -46.16
N GLU A 396 24.68 2.52 -44.96
CA GLU A 396 23.52 3.18 -44.28
C GLU A 396 23.67 2.84 -42.78
N GLU A 397 23.41 3.65 -41.74
CA GLU A 397 23.09 5.06 -41.48
C GLU A 397 23.37 5.29 -39.96
N GLU A 398 23.60 6.54 -39.54
CA GLU A 398 24.11 6.98 -38.23
C GLU A 398 23.29 6.61 -36.97
N PRO A 399 23.85 6.76 -35.75
CA PRO A 399 23.11 7.27 -34.62
C PRO A 399 23.45 8.75 -34.40
N THR A 400 22.47 9.58 -34.72
CA THR A 400 22.37 10.95 -34.24
C THR A 400 22.48 10.99 -32.72
N THR A 401 23.25 11.96 -32.24
CA THR A 401 23.18 12.46 -30.86
C THR A 401 21.77 12.98 -30.52
N SER A 402 21.18 12.53 -29.42
CA SER A 402 20.37 13.36 -28.50
C SER A 402 20.83 12.99 -27.08
N SER A 403 21.19 13.94 -26.21
CA SER A 403 20.24 14.67 -25.33
C SER A 403 19.14 13.79 -24.77
#